data_AF-A0A259FBJ1-F1
#
_entry.id   AF-A0A259FBJ1-F1
#
_cell.length_a   1.000
_cell.length_b   1.000
_cell.length_c   1.000
_cell.angle_alpha   90.00
_cell.angle_beta   90.00
_cell.angle_gamma   90.00
#
_symmetry.space_group_name_H-M   'P 1'
#
loop_
_entity.id
_entity.type
_entity.pdbx_description
1 polymer ?
#
loop_
_entity_poly.entity_id
_entity_poly.type
_entity_poly.pdbx_seq_one_letter_code
_entity_poly.pdbx_strand_id
1 'polypeptide(L)'
;MSNLSTNTDDDFIQVPTTVSPDGKISFKAVQEVYATVFRAEERLIKKFLKPADIELNNIIDICNKLEQYLEQFIIVASSKRATISYRSGQVDEFADWNRLKLIDRSKIDITKKVVLELDFLLSRSEQKKPRNYKIQIEIDSINGSYGKLPSSLAGDNGDESDADFFSALWHVRRSGVVRFTIEYTDYMIASTALAVVEKWYAAIPKLENWDSFAKAQKILNYRAVDVFTSTLTAVICLWITLSHGKTIEQIHGTTIAACSILILTAFFWKIINDFCEWGLSKFHSSPPSSTIIITDGDSQFSSYTQKKQKSGAWKFFTSIAGSIFTGILSKLAIALIVG
;
A
#
# COMPACT_ATOMS: atom_id res chain seq x y z
N MET A 1 -68.78 -0.98 -17.81
CA MET A 1 -68.80 -1.72 -16.53
C MET A 1 -67.56 -2.59 -16.49
N SER A 2 -66.52 -2.08 -15.85
CA SER A 2 -65.17 -2.65 -15.76
C SER A 2 -64.95 -3.18 -14.35
N ASN A 3 -64.76 -4.49 -14.20
CA ASN A 3 -64.35 -5.09 -12.94
C ASN A 3 -62.82 -5.21 -12.92
N LEU A 4 -62.17 -4.34 -12.15
CA LEU A 4 -60.79 -4.55 -11.69
C LEU A 4 -60.83 -5.52 -10.50
N SER A 5 -60.26 -6.71 -10.67
CA SER A 5 -59.87 -7.57 -9.55
C SER A 5 -58.43 -7.23 -9.16
N THR A 6 -58.25 -6.59 -8.02
CA THR A 6 -56.96 -6.43 -7.34
C THR A 6 -56.60 -7.76 -6.67
N ASN A 7 -55.68 -8.50 -7.27
CA ASN A 7 -55.07 -9.67 -6.67
C ASN A 7 -53.83 -9.21 -5.88
N THR A 8 -54.02 -8.89 -4.60
CA THR A 8 -52.94 -8.69 -3.62
C THR A 8 -52.67 -10.03 -2.96
N ASP A 9 -51.80 -10.82 -3.58
CA ASP A 9 -51.14 -11.94 -2.92
C ASP A 9 -49.98 -11.36 -2.09
N ASP A 10 -50.27 -11.08 -0.81
CA ASP A 10 -49.25 -10.83 0.21
C ASP A 10 -48.48 -12.14 0.45
N ASP A 11 -47.35 -12.30 -0.23
CA ASP A 11 -46.32 -13.29 0.09
C ASP A 11 -45.71 -12.96 1.46
N PHE A 12 -46.43 -13.33 2.53
CA PHE A 12 -45.88 -13.33 3.88
C PHE A 12 -44.72 -14.34 3.93
N ILE A 13 -43.51 -13.80 4.08
CA ILE A 13 -42.31 -14.58 4.36
C ILE A 13 -42.53 -15.34 5.68
N GLN A 14 -42.88 -16.62 5.58
CA GLN A 14 -42.90 -17.52 6.74
C GLN A 14 -41.47 -17.72 7.23
N VAL A 15 -41.08 -16.99 8.27
CA VAL A 15 -39.82 -17.21 8.98
C VAL A 15 -39.96 -18.52 9.78
N PRO A 16 -39.06 -19.51 9.60
CA PRO A 16 -39.10 -20.72 10.39
C PRO A 16 -38.65 -20.42 11.83
N THR A 17 -39.60 -20.18 12.73
CA THR A 17 -39.30 -19.97 14.15
C THR A 17 -39.11 -21.33 14.84
N THR A 18 -37.91 -21.89 14.78
CA THR A 18 -37.56 -23.02 15.67
C THR A 18 -37.30 -22.47 17.07
N VAL A 19 -38.38 -22.33 17.85
CA VAL A 19 -38.30 -21.98 19.27
C VAL A 19 -37.87 -23.24 20.02
N SER A 20 -36.71 -23.19 20.67
CA SER A 20 -36.31 -24.24 21.61
C SER A 20 -37.32 -24.30 22.78
N PRO A 21 -37.63 -25.46 23.38
CA PRO A 21 -38.63 -25.59 24.45
C PRO A 21 -38.47 -24.60 25.62
N ASP A 22 -37.24 -24.11 25.84
CA ASP A 22 -36.89 -23.14 26.89
C ASP A 22 -37.16 -21.66 26.52
N GLY A 23 -37.82 -21.37 25.39
CA GLY A 23 -38.10 -20.00 24.93
C GLY A 23 -36.85 -19.21 24.50
N LYS A 24 -35.68 -19.83 24.48
CA LYS A 24 -34.44 -19.23 23.98
C LYS A 24 -34.39 -19.34 22.46
N ILE A 25 -34.37 -18.19 21.80
CA ILE A 25 -34.20 -18.10 20.36
C ILE A 25 -32.77 -18.53 20.02
N SER A 26 -32.64 -19.54 19.17
CA SER A 26 -31.36 -19.98 18.64
C SER A 26 -30.66 -18.82 17.91
N PHE A 27 -29.37 -18.61 18.17
CA PHE A 27 -28.57 -17.62 17.45
C PHE A 27 -28.65 -17.81 15.92
N LYS A 28 -28.79 -19.07 15.45
CA LYS A 28 -29.00 -19.38 14.03
C LYS A 28 -30.30 -18.76 13.49
N ALA A 29 -31.38 -18.79 14.26
CA ALA A 29 -32.66 -18.21 13.85
C ALA A 29 -32.59 -16.67 13.80
N VAL A 30 -31.84 -16.04 14.71
CA VAL A 30 -31.57 -14.60 14.66
C VAL A 30 -30.75 -14.23 13.42
N GLN A 31 -29.71 -15.01 13.10
CA GLN A 31 -28.92 -14.81 11.89
C GLN A 31 -29.74 -15.00 10.62
N GLU A 32 -30.66 -15.97 10.59
CA GLU A 32 -31.53 -16.22 9.44
C GLU A 32 -32.57 -15.09 9.25
N VAL A 33 -33.17 -14.60 10.33
CA VAL A 33 -34.03 -13.41 10.30
C VAL A 33 -33.22 -12.19 9.86
N TYR A 34 -32.02 -11.99 10.40
CA TYR A 34 -31.16 -10.87 10.02
C TYR A 34 -30.79 -10.93 8.52
N ALA A 35 -30.37 -12.09 8.02
CA ALA A 35 -30.05 -12.28 6.60
C ALA A 35 -31.28 -12.09 5.69
N THR A 36 -32.46 -12.50 6.15
CA THR A 36 -33.72 -12.38 5.38
C THR A 36 -34.23 -10.94 5.37
N VAL A 37 -34.13 -10.24 6.49
CA VAL A 37 -34.58 -8.85 6.66
C VAL A 37 -33.63 -7.88 5.97
N PHE A 38 -32.31 -8.08 6.10
CA PHE A 38 -31.34 -7.15 5.52
C PHE A 38 -30.99 -7.46 4.07
N ARG A 39 -31.16 -8.71 3.58
CA ARG A 39 -30.68 -9.18 2.25
C ARG A 39 -29.23 -8.80 1.94
N ALA A 40 -28.48 -8.31 2.93
CA ALA A 40 -27.19 -7.70 2.76
C ALA A 40 -26.16 -8.80 2.92
N GLU A 41 -25.58 -9.21 1.80
CA GLU A 41 -24.37 -10.03 1.82
C GLU A 41 -23.32 -9.28 2.64
N GLU A 42 -22.79 -9.93 3.67
CA GLU A 42 -21.74 -9.34 4.49
C GLU A 42 -20.44 -9.35 3.68
N ARG A 43 -19.62 -8.32 3.86
CA ARG A 43 -18.36 -8.19 3.13
C ARG A 43 -17.19 -8.16 4.10
N LEU A 44 -16.30 -9.14 3.96
CA LEU A 44 -15.03 -9.18 4.70
C LEU A 44 -13.91 -8.72 3.78
N ILE A 45 -13.16 -7.71 4.23
CA ILE A 45 -12.07 -7.10 3.46
C ILE A 45 -10.78 -7.19 4.27
N LYS A 46 -9.74 -7.78 3.68
CA LYS A 46 -8.38 -7.77 4.22
C LYS A 46 -7.42 -7.13 3.23
N LYS A 47 -6.59 -6.22 3.73
CA LYS A 47 -5.52 -5.56 2.97
C LYS A 47 -4.16 -6.02 3.48
N PHE A 48 -3.30 -6.38 2.56
CA PHE A 48 -1.92 -6.75 2.81
C PHE A 48 -1.01 -5.62 2.34
N LEU A 49 -0.33 -4.96 3.28
CA LEU A 49 0.40 -3.72 3.02
C LEU A 49 1.88 -3.92 2.72
N LYS A 50 2.44 -5.10 3.00
CA LYS A 50 3.89 -5.31 2.84
C LYS A 50 4.23 -5.48 1.34
N PRO A 51 5.17 -4.71 0.79
CA PRO A 51 5.66 -4.95 -0.56
C PRO A 51 6.23 -6.37 -0.68
N ALA A 52 5.84 -7.05 -1.76
CA ALA A 52 6.31 -8.37 -2.13
C ALA A 52 6.40 -8.44 -3.65
N ASP A 53 7.35 -9.23 -4.14
CA ASP A 53 7.44 -9.56 -5.56
C ASP A 53 6.59 -10.79 -5.80
N ILE A 54 5.57 -10.64 -6.64
CA ILE A 54 4.56 -11.67 -6.87
C ILE A 54 4.73 -12.18 -8.30
N GLU A 55 5.20 -13.41 -8.44
CA GLU A 55 5.36 -14.06 -9.73
C GLU A 55 4.04 -14.70 -10.18
N LEU A 56 3.90 -14.94 -11.49
CA LEU A 56 2.77 -15.67 -12.05
C LEU A 56 2.53 -17.03 -11.36
N ASN A 57 3.60 -17.74 -10.98
CA ASN A 57 3.49 -19.01 -10.26
C ASN A 57 2.81 -18.83 -8.89
N ASN A 58 3.11 -17.74 -8.18
CA ASN A 58 2.42 -17.45 -6.91
C ASN A 58 0.93 -17.16 -7.13
N ILE A 59 0.57 -16.50 -8.23
CA ILE A 59 -0.84 -16.24 -8.59
C ILE A 59 -1.56 -17.56 -8.90
N ILE A 60 -0.91 -18.45 -9.67
CA ILE A 60 -1.45 -19.79 -9.95
C ILE A 60 -1.60 -20.61 -8.65
N ASP A 61 -0.65 -20.50 -7.73
CA ASP A 61 -0.70 -21.21 -6.45
C ASP A 61 -1.91 -20.81 -5.61
N ILE A 62 -2.30 -19.52 -5.58
CA ILE A 62 -3.51 -19.12 -4.85
C ILE A 62 -4.78 -19.59 -5.54
N CYS A 63 -4.82 -19.57 -6.88
CA CYS A 63 -5.93 -20.15 -7.64
C CYS A 63 -6.12 -21.63 -7.26
N ASN A 64 -5.05 -22.43 -7.32
CA ASN A 64 -5.10 -23.85 -6.97
C ASN A 64 -5.50 -24.07 -5.49
N LYS A 65 -4.99 -23.25 -4.56
CA LYS A 65 -5.34 -23.35 -3.13
C LYS A 65 -6.81 -23.01 -2.87
N LEU A 66 -7.36 -22.04 -3.58
CA LEU A 66 -8.80 -21.72 -3.50
C LEU A 66 -9.66 -22.83 -4.10
N GLU A 67 -9.23 -23.43 -5.21
CA GLU A 67 -9.92 -24.60 -5.79
C GLU A 67 -9.92 -25.78 -4.82
N GLN A 68 -8.77 -26.13 -4.23
CA GLN A 68 -8.67 -27.17 -3.21
C GLN A 68 -9.53 -26.85 -1.98
N TYR A 69 -9.57 -25.59 -1.56
CA TYR A 69 -10.46 -25.13 -0.49
C TYR A 69 -11.94 -25.33 -0.85
N LEU A 70 -12.29 -25.17 -2.13
CA LEU A 70 -13.65 -25.33 -2.61
C LEU A 70 -14.08 -26.81 -2.73
N GLU A 71 -13.15 -27.75 -2.91
CA GLU A 71 -13.43 -29.19 -3.01
C GLU A 71 -14.09 -29.78 -1.75
N GLN A 72 -13.92 -29.15 -0.58
CA GLN A 72 -14.56 -29.60 0.67
C GLN A 72 -16.07 -29.31 0.71
N PHE A 73 -16.60 -28.60 -0.28
CA PHE A 73 -17.98 -28.13 -0.33
C PHE A 73 -18.76 -28.71 -1.50
N ILE A 74 -20.08 -28.80 -1.34
CA ILE A 74 -21.00 -29.15 -2.42
C ILE A 74 -21.34 -27.88 -3.20
N ILE A 75 -20.59 -27.65 -4.28
CA ILE A 75 -20.73 -26.48 -5.14
C ILE A 75 -21.70 -26.81 -6.28
N VAL A 76 -22.77 -26.01 -6.39
CA VAL A 76 -23.80 -26.16 -7.43
C VAL A 76 -23.33 -25.55 -8.74
N ALA A 77 -22.72 -24.37 -8.66
CA ALA A 77 -22.15 -23.68 -9.80
C ALA A 77 -20.96 -22.85 -9.33
N SER A 78 -19.96 -22.67 -10.20
CA SER A 78 -18.87 -21.73 -9.97
C SER A 78 -18.47 -21.05 -11.27
N SER A 79 -18.02 -19.81 -11.15
CA SER A 79 -17.48 -18.98 -12.22
C SER A 79 -16.14 -18.44 -11.74
N LYS A 80 -15.11 -18.59 -12.57
CA LYS A 80 -13.75 -18.17 -12.28
C LYS A 80 -13.34 -17.16 -13.34
N ARG A 81 -12.82 -16.02 -12.93
CA ARG A 81 -12.30 -15.01 -13.86
C ARG A 81 -10.96 -14.52 -13.38
N ALA A 82 -10.08 -14.22 -14.33
CA ALA A 82 -8.87 -13.47 -14.07
C ALA A 82 -8.79 -12.31 -15.06
N THR A 83 -8.43 -11.13 -14.56
CA THR A 83 -8.25 -9.93 -15.37
C THR A 83 -6.87 -9.36 -15.09
N ILE A 84 -6.08 -9.16 -16.15
CA ILE A 84 -4.77 -8.53 -16.07
C ILE A 84 -4.85 -7.19 -16.77
N SER A 85 -4.57 -6.13 -16.02
CA SER A 85 -4.47 -4.77 -16.56
C SER A 85 -3.01 -4.39 -16.68
N TYR A 86 -2.62 -3.92 -17.85
CA TYR A 86 -1.28 -3.43 -18.11
C TYR A 86 -1.20 -1.91 -18.05
N ARG A 87 0.01 -1.38 -18.05
CA ARG A 87 0.26 0.05 -18.00
C ARG A 87 -0.16 0.77 -19.28
N SER A 88 -0.04 0.14 -20.45
CA SER A 88 -0.52 0.72 -21.72
C SER A 88 -2.03 0.98 -21.75
N GLY A 89 -2.79 0.43 -20.80
CA GLY A 89 -4.25 0.42 -20.80
C GLY A 89 -4.84 -0.83 -21.45
N GLN A 90 -4.02 -1.71 -22.04
CA GLN A 90 -4.48 -3.03 -22.46
C GLN A 90 -4.99 -3.83 -21.26
N VAL A 91 -6.05 -4.61 -21.49
CA VAL A 91 -6.63 -5.52 -20.50
C VAL A 91 -6.77 -6.90 -21.14
N ASP A 92 -6.20 -7.92 -20.50
CA ASP A 92 -6.43 -9.31 -20.87
C ASP A 92 -7.41 -9.94 -19.87
N GLU A 93 -8.52 -10.47 -20.37
CA GLU A 93 -9.53 -11.16 -19.56
C GLU A 93 -9.53 -12.66 -19.86
N PHE A 94 -9.52 -13.46 -18.80
CA PHE A 94 -9.54 -14.91 -18.85
C PHE A 94 -10.80 -15.41 -18.16
N ALA A 95 -11.63 -16.15 -18.91
CA ALA A 95 -12.86 -16.76 -18.40
C ALA A 95 -12.64 -18.00 -17.51
N ASP A 96 -11.38 -18.42 -17.31
CA ASP A 96 -11.00 -19.47 -16.38
C ASP A 96 -9.55 -19.28 -15.94
N TRP A 97 -9.23 -19.67 -14.72
CA TRP A 97 -7.88 -19.59 -14.15
C TRP A 97 -6.90 -20.52 -14.84
N ASN A 98 -7.34 -21.61 -15.46
CA ASN A 98 -6.42 -22.47 -16.23
C ASN A 98 -5.87 -21.77 -17.47
N ARG A 99 -6.63 -20.87 -18.08
CA ARG A 99 -6.18 -20.09 -19.25
C ARG A 99 -5.12 -19.07 -18.87
N LEU A 100 -5.09 -18.61 -17.61
CA LEU A 100 -4.06 -17.72 -17.09
C LEU A 100 -2.65 -18.31 -17.22
N LYS A 101 -2.52 -19.64 -17.13
CA LYS A 101 -1.24 -20.36 -17.28
C LYS A 101 -0.66 -20.24 -18.70
N LEU A 102 -1.52 -19.97 -19.68
CA LEU A 102 -1.17 -19.87 -21.10
C LEU A 102 -0.91 -18.44 -21.55
N ILE A 103 -0.74 -17.49 -20.61
CA ILE A 103 -0.49 -16.10 -20.96
C ILE A 103 0.83 -15.95 -21.73
N ASP A 104 0.80 -15.08 -22.74
CA ASP A 104 1.99 -14.69 -23.46
C ASP A 104 2.90 -13.82 -22.58
N ARG A 105 4.02 -14.39 -22.17
CA ARG A 105 5.02 -13.71 -21.33
C ARG A 105 5.95 -12.79 -22.12
N SER A 106 5.99 -12.93 -23.45
CA SER A 106 6.92 -12.18 -24.30
C SER A 106 6.56 -10.69 -24.44
N LYS A 107 5.40 -10.27 -23.92
CA LYS A 107 4.96 -8.88 -23.89
C LYS A 107 5.99 -8.01 -23.14
N ILE A 108 6.28 -6.83 -23.70
CA ILE A 108 7.19 -5.84 -23.10
C ILE A 108 6.43 -4.89 -22.16
N ASP A 109 5.11 -4.96 -22.13
CA ASP A 109 4.28 -4.11 -21.28
C ASP A 109 4.30 -4.56 -19.81
N ILE A 110 4.16 -3.58 -18.91
CA ILE A 110 4.24 -3.78 -17.47
C ILE A 110 2.85 -4.06 -16.91
N THR A 111 2.75 -5.10 -16.11
CA THR A 111 1.55 -5.45 -15.37
C THR A 111 1.28 -4.43 -14.27
N LYS A 112 0.11 -3.79 -14.35
CA LYS A 112 -0.37 -2.82 -13.36
C LYS A 112 -1.18 -3.49 -12.26
N LYS A 113 -2.08 -4.39 -12.63
CA LYS A 113 -3.03 -4.99 -11.69
C LYS A 113 -3.45 -6.37 -12.17
N VAL A 114 -3.63 -7.30 -11.24
CA VAL A 114 -4.26 -8.59 -11.47
C VAL A 114 -5.48 -8.71 -10.56
N VAL A 115 -6.62 -9.06 -11.12
CA VAL A 115 -7.85 -9.31 -10.37
C VAL A 115 -8.25 -10.76 -10.60
N LEU A 116 -8.35 -11.53 -9.53
CA LEU A 116 -8.90 -12.88 -9.54
C LEU A 116 -10.29 -12.82 -8.92
N GLU A 117 -11.29 -13.29 -9.66
CA GLU A 117 -12.68 -13.36 -9.20
C GLU A 117 -13.14 -14.82 -9.21
N LEU A 118 -13.84 -15.20 -8.16
CA LEU A 118 -14.41 -16.53 -7.96
C LEU A 118 -15.80 -16.36 -7.37
N ASP A 119 -16.81 -16.57 -8.20
CA ASP A 119 -18.20 -16.60 -7.80
C ASP A 119 -18.64 -18.07 -7.67
N PHE A 120 -19.29 -18.45 -6.58
CA PHE A 120 -19.76 -19.81 -6.40
C PHE A 120 -21.05 -19.91 -5.59
N LEU A 121 -21.88 -20.88 -5.98
CA LEU A 121 -23.13 -21.24 -5.31
C LEU A 121 -22.90 -22.46 -4.43
N LEU A 122 -23.03 -22.25 -3.13
CA LEU A 122 -22.87 -23.30 -2.13
C LEU A 122 -24.24 -23.88 -1.75
N SER A 123 -24.39 -25.20 -1.83
CA SER A 123 -25.52 -25.91 -1.23
C SER A 123 -25.12 -26.49 0.13
N ARG A 124 -25.93 -26.23 1.15
CA ARG A 124 -25.78 -26.82 2.49
C ARG A 124 -26.92 -27.80 2.70
N SER A 125 -26.66 -28.97 3.28
CA SER A 125 -27.71 -30.01 3.44
C SER A 125 -28.93 -29.52 4.22
N GLU A 126 -28.75 -28.56 5.13
CA GLU A 126 -29.82 -27.97 5.94
C GLU A 126 -30.64 -26.90 5.18
N GLN A 127 -30.11 -26.33 4.09
CA GLN A 127 -30.74 -25.20 3.39
C GLN A 127 -31.26 -25.63 2.01
N LYS A 128 -32.56 -25.41 1.76
CA LYS A 128 -33.18 -25.75 0.46
C LYS A 128 -32.71 -24.89 -0.72
N LYS A 129 -32.11 -23.72 -0.47
CA LYS A 129 -31.68 -22.78 -1.51
C LYS A 129 -30.16 -22.58 -1.45
N PRO A 130 -29.43 -22.77 -2.57
CA PRO A 130 -28.02 -22.42 -2.66
C PRO A 130 -27.79 -20.94 -2.36
N ARG A 131 -26.66 -20.64 -1.73
CA ARG A 131 -26.24 -19.27 -1.39
C ARG A 131 -25.04 -18.86 -2.23
N ASN A 132 -25.03 -17.60 -2.66
CA ASN A 132 -23.95 -17.04 -3.45
C ASN A 132 -22.81 -16.54 -2.56
N TYR A 133 -21.59 -16.78 -3.03
CA TYR A 133 -20.37 -16.28 -2.44
C TYR A 133 -19.51 -15.72 -3.56
N LYS A 134 -18.87 -14.58 -3.29
CA LYS A 134 -17.97 -13.94 -4.24
C LYS A 134 -16.65 -13.63 -3.56
N ILE A 135 -15.59 -14.28 -4.03
CA ILE A 135 -14.21 -14.01 -3.63
C ILE A 135 -13.56 -13.15 -4.72
N GLN A 136 -12.93 -12.07 -4.30
CA GLN A 136 -12.13 -11.20 -5.16
C GLN A 136 -10.76 -10.96 -4.53
N ILE A 137 -9.70 -11.27 -5.28
CA ILE A 137 -8.32 -10.98 -4.91
C ILE A 137 -7.78 -9.98 -5.92
N GLU A 138 -7.54 -8.76 -5.46
CA GLU A 138 -6.87 -7.72 -6.24
C GLU A 138 -5.39 -7.68 -5.84
N ILE A 139 -4.50 -7.78 -6.81
CA ILE A 139 -3.05 -7.68 -6.65
C ILE A 139 -2.60 -6.45 -7.44
N ASP A 140 -2.06 -5.45 -6.74
CA ASP A 140 -1.63 -4.19 -7.33
C ASP A 140 -0.10 -4.13 -7.43
N SER A 141 0.38 -3.82 -8.64
CA SER A 141 1.78 -3.48 -8.90
C SER A 141 1.95 -1.98 -8.63
N ILE A 142 2.72 -1.65 -7.58
CA ILE A 142 3.07 -0.26 -7.26
C ILE A 142 3.84 0.35 -8.42
N ASN A 143 4.76 -0.47 -8.95
CA ASN A 143 5.62 -0.16 -10.06
C ASN A 143 4.87 0.05 -11.37
N GLY A 144 3.93 -0.84 -11.70
CA GLY A 144 3.10 -0.71 -12.90
C GLY A 144 2.11 0.46 -12.83
N SER A 145 1.67 0.84 -11.63
CA SER A 145 0.69 1.91 -11.46
C SER A 145 1.30 3.32 -11.43
N TYR A 146 2.49 3.47 -10.83
CA TYR A 146 3.06 4.79 -10.51
C TYR A 146 4.56 4.92 -10.79
N GLY A 147 5.23 3.87 -11.26
CA GLY A 147 6.67 3.92 -11.53
C GLY A 147 6.99 4.85 -12.70
N LYS A 148 8.12 5.55 -12.67
CA LYS A 148 8.67 6.16 -13.89
C LYS A 148 9.20 5.06 -14.80
N LEU A 149 8.63 4.92 -15.99
CA LEU A 149 9.15 4.00 -16.98
C LEU A 149 10.49 4.56 -17.49
N PRO A 150 11.58 3.79 -17.57
CA PRO A 150 12.76 4.25 -18.27
C PRO A 150 12.40 4.55 -19.73
N SER A 151 13.00 5.59 -20.31
CA SER A 151 12.79 5.99 -21.71
C SER A 151 13.02 4.84 -22.70
N SER A 152 13.90 3.89 -22.35
CA SER A 152 14.13 2.66 -23.12
C SER A 152 12.93 1.72 -23.22
N LEU A 153 11.98 1.81 -22.29
CA LEU A 153 10.73 1.03 -22.27
C LEU A 153 9.51 1.88 -22.64
N ALA A 154 9.62 3.21 -22.61
CA ALA A 154 8.48 4.13 -22.70
C ALA A 154 7.94 4.33 -24.12
N GLY A 155 8.71 3.95 -25.15
CA GLY A 155 8.42 4.41 -26.51
C GLY A 155 8.55 5.94 -26.59
N ASP A 156 8.69 6.46 -27.82
CA ASP A 156 9.17 7.82 -28.10
C ASP A 156 8.26 8.97 -27.59
N ASN A 157 7.11 8.68 -26.99
CA ASN A 157 6.07 9.67 -26.64
C ASN A 157 5.57 9.58 -25.18
N GLY A 158 6.26 8.84 -24.31
CA GLY A 158 5.85 8.73 -22.91
C GLY A 158 6.14 10.00 -22.12
N ASP A 159 5.15 10.89 -22.01
CA ASP A 159 5.17 12.03 -21.07
C ASP A 159 5.58 11.50 -19.69
N GLU A 160 6.76 11.90 -19.21
CA GLU A 160 7.25 11.60 -17.87
C GLU A 160 6.39 12.38 -16.86
N SER A 161 5.13 11.96 -16.68
CA SER A 161 4.33 12.53 -15.62
C SER A 161 4.98 12.11 -14.30
N ASP A 162 5.49 13.12 -13.60
CA ASP A 162 5.92 13.07 -12.21
C ASP A 162 4.70 12.77 -11.34
N ALA A 163 4.17 11.54 -11.42
CA ALA A 163 3.21 11.08 -10.46
C ALA A 163 3.90 11.13 -9.10
N ASP A 164 3.50 12.10 -8.28
CA ASP A 164 4.11 12.41 -6.99
C ASP A 164 4.26 11.12 -6.20
N PHE A 165 5.49 10.76 -5.83
CA PHE A 165 5.83 9.62 -4.99
C PHE A 165 4.90 9.51 -3.76
N PHE A 166 4.52 10.67 -3.20
CA PHE A 166 3.56 10.75 -2.11
C PHE A 166 2.18 10.21 -2.48
N SER A 167 1.68 10.50 -3.68
CA SER A 167 0.43 9.94 -4.18
C SER A 167 0.50 8.42 -4.25
N ALA A 168 1.58 7.86 -4.82
CA ALA A 168 1.78 6.41 -4.92
C ALA A 168 1.81 5.74 -3.54
N LEU A 169 2.54 6.31 -2.59
CA LEU A 169 2.64 5.77 -1.23
C LEU A 169 1.33 5.89 -0.45
N TRP A 170 0.56 6.97 -0.69
CA TRP A 170 -0.79 7.13 -0.15
C TRP A 170 -1.78 6.15 -0.74
N HIS A 171 -1.68 5.88 -2.04
CA HIS A 171 -2.44 4.83 -2.70
C HIS A 171 -2.13 3.47 -2.09
N VAL A 172 -0.86 3.09 -1.96
CA VAL A 172 -0.46 1.80 -1.35
C VAL A 172 -0.98 1.64 0.06
N ARG A 173 -0.86 2.68 0.89
CA ARG A 173 -1.35 2.63 2.27
C ARG A 173 -2.87 2.49 2.33
N ARG A 174 -3.60 3.05 1.37
CA ARG A 174 -5.06 2.95 1.27
C ARG A 174 -5.52 1.65 0.61
N SER A 175 -4.86 1.18 -0.43
CA SER A 175 -5.31 0.06 -1.25
C SER A 175 -4.80 -1.29 -0.78
N GLY A 176 -3.56 -1.33 -0.27
CA GLY A 176 -2.77 -2.56 -0.09
C GLY A 176 -2.10 -3.01 -1.39
N VAL A 177 -1.09 -3.88 -1.25
CA VAL A 177 -0.45 -4.61 -2.36
C VAL A 177 -1.35 -5.74 -2.81
N VAL A 178 -1.93 -6.46 -1.84
CA VAL A 178 -2.99 -7.43 -2.10
C VAL A 178 -4.22 -7.01 -1.30
N ARG A 179 -5.38 -7.04 -1.93
CA ARG A 179 -6.68 -6.86 -1.29
C ARG A 179 -7.51 -8.10 -1.52
N PHE A 180 -7.87 -8.76 -0.43
CA PHE A 180 -8.86 -9.81 -0.41
C PHE A 180 -10.22 -9.22 -0.02
N THR A 181 -11.23 -9.53 -0.83
CA THR A 181 -12.64 -9.29 -0.51
C THR A 181 -13.37 -10.62 -0.62
N ILE A 182 -14.23 -10.93 0.35
CA ILE A 182 -15.25 -11.95 0.19
C ILE A 182 -16.62 -11.41 0.59
N GLU A 183 -17.61 -11.60 -0.27
CA GLU A 183 -19.02 -11.44 0.02
C GLU A 183 -19.57 -12.79 0.47
N TYR A 184 -20.16 -12.85 1.67
CA TYR A 184 -20.48 -14.10 2.34
C TYR A 184 -21.82 -14.06 3.07
N THR A 185 -22.41 -15.25 3.24
CA THR A 185 -23.55 -15.49 4.14
C THR A 185 -23.11 -16.17 5.44
N ASP A 186 -22.11 -17.06 5.39
CA ASP A 186 -21.54 -17.73 6.57
C ASP A 186 -20.10 -17.23 6.84
N TYR A 187 -19.92 -16.59 8.00
CA TYR A 187 -18.64 -16.05 8.42
C TYR A 187 -17.53 -17.11 8.53
N MET A 188 -17.85 -18.35 8.90
CA MET A 188 -16.83 -19.40 9.07
C MET A 188 -16.19 -19.78 7.73
N ILE A 189 -16.99 -19.78 6.66
CA ILE A 189 -16.52 -20.00 5.29
C ILE A 189 -15.57 -18.85 4.91
N ALA A 190 -16.02 -17.61 5.09
CA ALA A 190 -15.22 -16.41 4.79
C ALA A 190 -13.89 -16.35 5.57
N SER A 191 -13.92 -16.64 6.86
CA SER A 191 -12.74 -16.66 7.73
C SER A 191 -11.74 -17.73 7.30
N THR A 192 -12.23 -18.91 6.88
CA THR A 192 -11.35 -19.99 6.41
C THR A 192 -10.72 -19.64 5.05
N ALA A 193 -11.50 -19.07 4.12
CA ALA A 193 -10.98 -18.59 2.84
C ALA A 193 -9.93 -17.49 3.05
N LEU A 194 -10.18 -16.54 3.97
CA LEU A 194 -9.20 -15.54 4.38
C LEU A 194 -7.91 -16.19 4.89
N ALA A 195 -8.01 -17.20 5.76
CA ALA A 195 -6.84 -17.89 6.30
C ALA A 195 -6.01 -18.58 5.21
N VAL A 196 -6.64 -19.12 4.15
CA VAL A 196 -5.94 -19.68 2.97
C VAL A 196 -5.13 -18.58 2.27
N VAL A 197 -5.74 -17.42 2.04
CA VAL A 197 -5.08 -16.26 1.40
C VAL A 197 -3.97 -15.70 2.29
N GLU A 198 -4.18 -15.61 3.60
CA GLU A 198 -3.15 -15.15 4.55
C GLU A 198 -1.94 -16.08 4.56
N LYS A 199 -2.15 -17.40 4.59
CA LYS A 199 -1.06 -18.39 4.50
C LYS A 199 -0.32 -18.32 3.17
N TRP A 200 -1.05 -18.18 2.06
CA TRP A 200 -0.44 -17.99 0.75
C TRP A 200 0.44 -16.73 0.72
N TYR A 201 -0.11 -15.59 1.11
CA TYR A 201 0.61 -14.33 1.09
C TYR A 201 1.81 -14.32 2.07
N ALA A 202 1.71 -15.03 3.19
CA ALA A 202 2.81 -15.20 4.12
C ALA A 202 4.00 -15.98 3.52
N ALA A 203 3.75 -16.88 2.58
CA ALA A 203 4.76 -17.70 1.90
C ALA A 203 5.49 -16.96 0.77
N ILE A 204 4.95 -15.83 0.28
CA ILE A 204 5.58 -15.03 -0.76
C ILE A 204 6.80 -14.31 -0.18
N PRO A 205 7.96 -14.28 -0.89
CA PRO A 205 9.13 -13.52 -0.46
C PRO A 205 8.78 -12.04 -0.34
N LYS A 206 9.01 -11.49 0.86
CA LYS A 206 8.76 -10.08 1.16
C LYS A 206 10.05 -9.31 0.98
N LEU A 207 9.94 -8.06 0.54
CA LEU A 207 11.09 -7.17 0.39
C LEU A 207 11.75 -6.94 1.76
N GLU A 208 12.97 -7.47 1.92
CA GLU A 208 13.82 -7.20 3.06
C GLU A 208 14.03 -5.68 3.16
N ASN A 209 13.91 -5.13 4.38
CA ASN A 209 14.07 -3.70 4.72
C ASN A 209 12.84 -2.78 4.58
N TRP A 210 11.64 -3.28 4.23
CA TRP A 210 10.43 -2.41 4.25
C TRP A 210 10.19 -1.76 5.62
N ASP A 211 10.34 -2.53 6.70
CA ASP A 211 10.06 -2.02 8.05
C ASP A 211 11.09 -0.95 8.47
N SER A 212 12.35 -1.08 8.05
CA SER A 212 13.39 -0.07 8.24
C SER A 212 13.13 1.17 7.40
N PHE A 213 12.69 1.02 6.16
CA PHE A 213 12.28 2.12 5.28
C PHE A 213 11.10 2.89 5.89
N ALA A 214 10.07 2.20 6.35
CA ALA A 214 8.89 2.80 6.97
C ALA A 214 9.23 3.54 8.28
N LYS A 215 10.19 3.02 9.06
CA LYS A 215 10.72 3.70 10.26
C LYS A 215 11.52 4.94 9.89
N ALA A 216 12.43 4.84 8.92
CA ALA A 216 13.20 5.97 8.41
C ALA A 216 12.25 7.07 7.93
N GLN A 217 11.23 6.74 7.12
CA GLN A 217 10.24 7.70 6.64
C GLN A 217 9.48 8.40 7.77
N LYS A 218 9.14 7.69 8.86
CA LYS A 218 8.50 8.31 10.03
C LYS A 218 9.41 9.30 10.76
N ILE A 219 10.69 8.96 10.90
CA ILE A 219 11.70 9.84 11.54
C ILE A 219 11.96 11.06 10.66
N LEU A 220 11.94 10.86 9.34
CA LEU A 220 12.18 11.88 8.32
C LEU A 220 10.95 12.75 8.05
N ASN A 221 9.93 12.75 8.92
CA ASN A 221 8.85 13.74 8.88
C ASN A 221 9.39 15.10 9.35
N TYR A 222 10.24 15.66 8.48
CA TYR A 222 11.30 16.64 8.70
C TYR A 222 10.79 18.00 9.17
N ARG A 223 9.56 18.37 8.79
CA ARG A 223 8.95 19.66 9.14
C ARG A 223 8.87 19.94 10.64
N ALA A 224 8.70 18.91 11.47
CA ALA A 224 8.64 19.10 12.92
C ALA A 224 10.02 19.37 13.54
N VAL A 225 11.08 18.73 13.01
CA VAL A 225 12.46 18.90 13.48
C VAL A 225 13.01 20.27 13.05
N ASP A 226 12.64 20.72 11.86
CA ASP A 226 13.05 22.01 11.29
C ASP A 226 12.52 23.20 12.10
N VAL A 227 11.24 23.16 12.48
CA VAL A 227 10.62 24.18 13.35
C VAL A 227 11.22 24.16 14.76
N PHE A 228 11.53 22.97 15.30
CA PHE A 228 12.08 22.85 16.65
C PHE A 228 13.53 23.33 16.77
N THR A 229 14.39 23.02 15.80
CA THR A 229 15.81 23.41 15.82
C THR A 229 16.02 24.89 15.56
N SER A 230 15.26 25.48 14.63
CA SER A 230 15.29 26.93 14.37
C SER A 230 14.83 27.74 15.59
N THR A 231 13.76 27.31 16.26
CA THR A 231 13.28 27.97 17.49
C THR A 231 14.26 27.84 18.65
N LEU A 232 14.87 26.66 18.87
CA LEU A 232 15.87 26.46 19.92
C LEU A 232 17.10 27.36 19.72
N THR A 233 17.58 27.47 18.47
CA THR A 233 18.74 28.30 18.13
C THR A 233 18.47 29.79 18.40
N ALA A 234 17.28 30.27 18.04
CA ALA A 234 16.87 31.64 18.33
C ALA A 234 16.83 31.93 19.85
N VAL A 235 16.34 30.98 20.65
CA VAL A 235 16.27 31.12 22.12
C VAL A 235 17.67 31.17 22.74
N ILE A 236 18.61 30.34 22.28
CA ILE A 236 19.99 30.32 22.81
C ILE A 236 20.69 31.65 22.51
N CYS A 237 20.54 32.17 21.29
CA CYS A 237 21.15 33.46 20.94
C CYS A 237 20.55 34.64 21.71
N LEU A 238 19.23 34.63 21.94
CA LEU A 238 18.57 35.60 22.82
C LEU A 238 19.16 35.53 24.24
N TRP A 239 19.33 34.32 24.79
CA TRP A 239 19.86 34.12 26.13
C TRP A 239 21.32 34.58 26.30
N ILE A 240 22.19 34.30 25.34
CA ILE A 240 23.59 34.74 25.35
C ILE A 240 23.66 36.28 25.35
N THR A 241 22.84 36.92 24.52
CA THR A 241 22.78 38.38 24.41
C THR A 241 22.33 39.03 25.72
N LEU A 242 21.33 38.44 26.39
CA LEU A 242 20.81 38.94 27.67
C LEU A 242 21.74 38.69 28.87
N SER A 243 22.57 37.65 28.83
CA SER A 243 23.40 37.23 29.97
C SER A 243 24.78 37.90 30.05
N HIS A 244 25.36 38.31 28.91
CA HIS A 244 26.75 38.79 28.86
C HIS A 244 26.90 40.29 28.55
N GLY A 245 25.82 40.99 28.22
CA GLY A 245 25.84 42.42 27.94
C GLY A 245 25.84 43.30 29.20
N LYS A 246 27.01 43.71 29.71
CA LYS A 246 27.12 44.61 30.88
C LYS A 246 27.25 46.10 30.52
N THR A 247 27.69 46.43 29.31
CA THR A 247 27.89 47.81 28.81
C THR A 247 27.36 47.93 27.39
N ILE A 248 26.90 49.11 26.98
CA ILE A 248 26.30 49.34 25.64
C ILE A 248 27.24 48.93 24.51
N GLU A 249 28.53 49.26 24.58
CA GLU A 249 29.51 48.87 23.56
C GLU A 249 29.76 47.35 23.52
N GLN A 250 29.79 46.69 24.69
CA GLN A 250 29.90 45.24 24.76
C GLN A 250 28.65 44.55 24.22
N ILE A 251 27.47 45.11 24.49
CA ILE A 251 26.19 44.65 23.94
C ILE A 251 26.24 44.72 22.41
N HIS A 252 26.70 45.82 21.82
CA HIS A 252 26.82 45.93 20.37
C HIS A 252 27.78 44.89 19.77
N GLY A 253 28.98 44.72 20.32
CA GLY A 253 29.96 43.74 19.83
C GLY A 253 29.47 42.30 19.94
N THR A 254 28.88 41.94 21.09
CA THR A 254 28.30 40.60 21.33
C THR A 254 27.07 40.33 20.48
N THR A 255 26.24 41.35 20.22
CA THR A 255 25.07 41.24 19.35
C THR A 255 25.48 40.99 17.91
N ILE A 256 26.46 41.73 17.39
CA ILE A 256 26.97 41.54 16.02
C ILE A 256 27.55 40.12 15.87
N ALA A 257 28.34 39.66 16.85
CA ALA A 257 28.87 38.30 16.87
C ALA A 257 27.74 37.25 16.90
N ALA A 258 26.75 37.41 17.78
CA ALA A 258 25.60 36.50 17.87
C ALA A 258 24.78 36.46 16.57
N CYS A 259 24.53 37.62 15.94
CA CYS A 259 23.85 37.70 14.65
C CYS A 259 24.65 37.01 13.54
N SER A 260 25.97 37.17 13.50
CA SER A 260 26.82 36.50 12.50
C SER A 260 26.80 34.97 12.68
N ILE A 261 26.82 34.48 13.92
CA ILE A 261 26.71 33.05 14.24
C ILE A 261 25.33 32.53 13.85
N LEU A 262 24.25 33.29 14.11
CA LEU A 262 22.89 32.92 13.70
C LEU A 262 22.77 32.81 12.18
N ILE A 263 23.28 33.79 11.43
CA ILE A 263 23.23 33.79 9.96
C ILE A 263 24.03 32.60 9.40
N LEU A 264 25.23 32.35 9.92
CA LEU A 264 26.04 31.19 9.51
C LEU A 264 25.34 29.87 9.85
N THR A 265 24.76 29.76 11.05
CA THR A 265 24.04 28.55 11.47
C THR A 265 22.82 28.32 10.59
N ALA A 266 22.03 29.36 10.30
CA ALA A 266 20.88 29.28 9.40
C ALA A 266 21.30 28.91 7.96
N PHE A 267 22.41 29.44 7.47
CA PHE A 267 22.95 29.13 6.15
C PHE A 267 23.42 27.68 6.05
N PHE A 268 24.22 27.19 7.00
CA PHE A 268 24.65 25.79 7.04
C PHE A 268 23.48 24.84 7.24
N TRP A 269 22.50 25.21 8.07
CA TRP A 269 21.28 24.44 8.24
C TRP A 269 20.50 24.32 6.94
N LYS A 270 20.34 25.42 6.19
CA LYS A 270 19.71 25.40 4.86
C LYS A 270 20.46 24.47 3.91
N ILE A 271 21.80 24.55 3.85
CA ILE A 271 22.61 23.63 3.03
C ILE A 271 22.39 22.18 3.43
N ILE A 272 22.43 21.88 4.73
CA ILE A 272 22.20 20.52 5.25
C ILE A 272 20.79 20.06 4.88
N ASN A 273 19.79 20.94 4.97
CA ASN A 273 18.43 20.63 4.59
C ASN A 273 18.32 20.33 3.09
N ASP A 274 18.77 21.24 2.23
CA ASP A 274 18.72 21.08 0.77
C ASP A 274 19.47 19.81 0.35
N PHE A 275 20.58 19.47 1.02
CA PHE A 275 21.33 18.25 0.77
C PHE A 275 20.60 17.00 1.26
N CYS A 276 20.04 17.03 2.48
CA CYS A 276 19.20 15.96 3.00
C CYS A 276 17.96 15.74 2.13
N GLU A 277 17.27 16.80 1.73
CA GLU A 277 16.12 16.76 0.82
C GLU A 277 16.53 16.24 -0.55
N TRP A 278 17.70 16.62 -1.07
CA TRP A 278 18.25 16.02 -2.28
C TRP A 278 18.50 14.52 -2.12
N GLY A 279 19.18 14.10 -1.07
CA GLY A 279 19.43 12.68 -0.78
C GLY A 279 18.13 11.88 -0.59
N LEU A 280 17.17 12.46 0.12
CA LEU A 280 15.85 11.92 0.35
C LEU A 280 15.05 11.84 -0.94
N SER A 281 15.05 12.87 -1.78
CA SER A 281 14.35 12.86 -3.07
C SER A 281 14.89 11.74 -3.95
N LYS A 282 16.20 11.46 -3.91
CA LYS A 282 16.80 10.34 -4.65
C LYS A 282 16.48 8.99 -4.03
N PHE A 283 16.45 8.88 -2.71
CA PHE A 283 16.01 7.66 -2.01
C PHE A 283 14.52 7.36 -2.25
N HIS A 284 13.67 8.39 -2.13
CA HIS A 284 12.23 8.34 -2.39
C HIS A 284 11.89 8.17 -3.86
N SER A 285 12.78 8.53 -4.78
CA SER A 285 12.56 8.26 -6.22
C SER A 285 12.59 6.77 -6.58
N SER A 286 12.91 5.88 -5.64
CA SER A 286 12.97 4.43 -5.85
C SER A 286 12.63 3.66 -4.57
N PRO A 287 11.37 3.75 -4.08
CA PRO A 287 10.98 2.98 -2.91
C PRO A 287 11.04 1.48 -3.22
N PRO A 288 11.26 0.63 -2.19
CA PRO A 288 10.91 -0.77 -2.30
C PRO A 288 9.42 -0.89 -2.63
N SER A 289 9.15 -1.40 -3.83
CA SER A 289 7.84 -1.40 -4.47
C SER A 289 7.47 -2.84 -4.82
N SER A 290 6.23 -3.25 -4.56
CA SER A 290 5.75 -4.53 -5.05
C SER A 290 5.73 -4.54 -6.57
N THR A 291 6.28 -5.60 -7.15
CA THR A 291 6.22 -5.85 -8.59
C THR A 291 5.45 -7.13 -8.83
N ILE A 292 4.56 -7.10 -9.81
CA ILE A 292 3.94 -8.30 -10.35
C ILE A 292 4.79 -8.72 -11.53
N ILE A 293 5.31 -9.95 -11.52
CA ILE A 293 6.22 -10.46 -12.56
C ILE A 293 5.46 -11.52 -13.37
N ILE A 294 4.85 -11.08 -14.47
CA ILE A 294 4.14 -11.95 -15.41
C ILE A 294 4.81 -11.91 -16.78
N THR A 295 5.20 -10.71 -17.23
CA THR A 295 5.78 -10.49 -18.55
C THR A 295 7.30 -10.28 -18.48
N ASP A 296 7.97 -10.40 -19.62
CA ASP A 296 9.39 -10.06 -19.74
C ASP A 296 9.62 -8.57 -19.45
N GLY A 297 8.67 -7.70 -19.82
CA GLY A 297 8.67 -6.28 -19.45
C GLY A 297 8.73 -6.06 -17.93
N ASP A 298 7.95 -6.82 -17.16
CA ASP A 298 7.96 -6.77 -15.70
C ASP A 298 9.34 -7.14 -15.13
N SER A 299 9.96 -8.19 -15.66
CA SER A 299 11.27 -8.67 -15.20
C SER A 299 12.39 -7.66 -15.45
N GLN A 300 12.37 -7.02 -16.62
CA GLN A 300 13.31 -5.95 -16.98
C GLN A 300 13.11 -4.73 -16.08
N PHE A 301 11.86 -4.36 -15.83
CA PHE A 301 11.53 -3.24 -14.96
C PHE A 301 11.91 -3.50 -13.49
N SER A 302 11.68 -4.70 -12.99
CA SER A 302 12.10 -5.11 -11.64
C SER A 302 13.63 -5.01 -11.50
N SER A 303 14.37 -5.53 -12.48
CA SER A 303 15.84 -5.44 -12.49
C SER A 303 16.34 -3.99 -12.55
N TYR A 304 15.67 -3.14 -13.33
CA TYR A 304 15.98 -1.72 -13.42
C TYR A 304 15.72 -0.98 -12.10
N THR A 305 14.54 -1.19 -11.50
CA THR A 305 14.16 -0.56 -10.23
C THR A 305 15.07 -1.01 -9.08
N GLN A 306 15.44 -2.30 -9.03
CA GLN A 306 16.39 -2.81 -8.04
C GLN A 306 17.78 -2.17 -8.16
N LYS A 307 18.31 -2.02 -9.38
CA LYS A 307 19.58 -1.32 -9.61
C LYS A 307 19.50 0.15 -9.20
N LYS A 308 18.39 0.83 -9.55
CA LYS A 308 18.16 2.23 -9.21
C LYS A 308 18.02 2.43 -7.70
N GLN A 309 17.35 1.52 -7.00
CA GLN A 309 17.22 1.51 -5.55
C GLN A 309 18.58 1.39 -4.86
N LYS A 310 19.45 0.46 -5.31
CA LYS A 310 20.81 0.33 -4.78
C LYS A 310 21.63 1.62 -4.97
N SER A 311 21.53 2.23 -6.15
CA SER A 311 22.19 3.53 -6.43
C SER A 311 21.62 4.67 -5.58
N GLY A 312 20.30 4.72 -5.41
CA GLY A 312 19.62 5.71 -4.57
C GLY A 312 19.99 5.61 -3.10
N ALA A 313 20.07 4.37 -2.57
CA ALA A 313 20.55 4.12 -1.21
C ALA A 313 21.99 4.60 -1.01
N TRP A 314 22.89 4.30 -1.96
CA TRP A 314 24.27 4.81 -1.90
C TRP A 314 24.32 6.35 -1.90
N LYS A 315 23.55 6.99 -2.79
CA LYS A 315 23.45 8.47 -2.84
C LYS A 315 22.95 9.07 -1.54
N PHE A 316 21.95 8.43 -0.91
CA PHE A 316 21.45 8.83 0.40
C PHE A 316 22.52 8.73 1.50
N PHE A 317 23.26 7.62 1.55
CA PHE A 317 24.37 7.48 2.52
C PHE A 317 25.48 8.50 2.29
N THR A 318 25.87 8.75 1.03
CA THR A 318 26.83 9.81 0.71
C THR A 318 26.30 11.19 1.09
N SER A 319 24.98 11.38 1.03
CA SER A 319 24.33 12.63 1.44
C SER A 319 24.46 12.86 2.95
N ILE A 320 24.18 11.83 3.75
CA ILE A 320 24.34 11.89 5.21
C ILE A 320 25.82 12.08 5.58
N ALA A 321 26.73 11.36 4.93
CA ALA A 321 28.16 11.51 5.19
C ALA A 321 28.64 12.94 4.85
N GLY A 322 28.17 13.51 3.74
CA GLY A 322 28.45 14.89 3.35
C GLY A 322 27.92 15.90 4.37
N SER A 323 26.69 15.72 4.88
CA SER A 323 26.14 16.64 5.88
C SER A 323 26.92 16.60 7.20
N ILE A 324 27.30 15.40 7.68
CA ILE A 324 28.17 15.26 8.86
C ILE A 324 29.52 15.94 8.64
N PHE A 325 30.14 15.73 7.47
CA PHE A 325 31.43 16.33 7.12
C PHE A 325 31.36 17.86 7.09
N THR A 326 30.31 18.43 6.49
CA THR A 326 30.10 19.89 6.49
C THR A 326 29.90 20.44 7.90
N GLY A 327 29.22 19.70 8.79
CA GLY A 327 29.05 20.08 10.20
C GLY A 327 30.38 20.11 10.97
N ILE A 328 31.28 19.16 10.72
CA ILE A 328 32.62 19.12 11.32
C ILE A 328 33.48 20.29 10.81
N LEU A 329 33.48 20.53 9.50
CA LEU A 329 34.20 21.66 8.91
C LEU A 329 33.72 23.01 9.43
N SER A 330 32.41 23.17 9.61
CA SER A 330 31.82 24.38 10.20
C SER A 330 32.33 24.63 11.62
N LYS A 331 32.38 23.58 12.48
CA LYS A 331 32.94 23.68 13.84
C LYS A 331 34.43 24.05 13.83
N LEU A 332 35.21 23.46 12.93
CA LEU A 332 36.64 23.72 12.82
C LEU A 332 36.90 25.16 12.35
N ALA A 333 36.12 25.66 11.38
CA ALA A 333 36.19 27.05 10.93
C ALA A 333 35.85 28.05 12.05
N ILE A 334 34.84 27.77 12.87
CA ILE A 334 34.50 28.61 14.03
C ILE A 334 35.65 28.60 15.05
N ALA A 335 36.24 27.43 15.33
CA ALA A 335 37.36 27.33 16.26
C ALA A 335 38.60 28.13 15.79
N LEU A 336 38.88 28.16 14.49
CA LEU A 336 39.97 28.95 13.89
C LEU A 336 39.72 30.47 13.91
N ILE A 337 38.46 30.91 13.92
CA ILE A 337 38.14 32.36 13.97
C ILE A 337 38.18 32.87 15.41
N VAL A 338 37.84 32.01 16.39
CA VAL A 338 37.75 32.38 17.81
C VAL A 338 39.07 32.19 18.56
N GLY A 339 39.91 31.23 18.15
CA GLY A 339 41.21 30.96 18.75
C GLY A 339 42.31 31.84 18.21
#